data_AF-A0A7V1NPZ4-F1
#
_entry.id   AF-A0A7V1NPZ4-F1
#
_cell.length_a   1.000
_cell.length_b   1.000
_cell.length_c   1.000
_cell.angle_alpha   90.00
_cell.angle_beta   90.00
_cell.angle_gamma   90.00
#
_symmetry.space_group_name_H-M   'P 1'
#
loop_
_entity.id
_entity.type
_entity.pdbx_description
1 polymer ?
#
loop_
_entity_poly.entity_id
_entity_poly.type
_entity_poly.pdbx_seq_one_letter_code
_entity_poly.pdbx_strand_id
1 'polypeptide(L)'
;MDMKRRDFMKIAAAGLLGGMVSGNLIANDAVADTRFKKPEHVVLIMQENRSFDHYFGMMNNTINGQSKRLLDLGITDGMGGSVKPYDLGFQYVTPNNVDPHHSWKALHTDYNKGGMNGYFLDGINQPVNNYKVIMGYYNTKRALSSYYYYATKY
;
A
#
# COMPACT_ATOMS: atom_id res chain seq x y z
N MET A 1 30.19 -16.62 44.70
CA MET A 1 29.25 -17.67 44.25
C MET A 1 28.88 -17.36 42.82
N ASP A 2 29.38 -18.14 41.87
CA ASP A 2 29.10 -17.95 40.45
C ASP A 2 27.72 -18.51 40.10
N MET A 3 26.77 -17.63 39.77
CA MET A 3 25.47 -18.03 39.24
C MET A 3 25.65 -18.56 37.82
N LYS A 4 25.29 -19.83 37.60
CA LYS A 4 25.31 -20.43 36.26
C LYS A 4 24.02 -20.09 35.53
N ARG A 5 24.09 -19.88 34.21
CA ARG A 5 22.96 -19.50 33.31
C ARG A 5 21.71 -20.38 33.46
N ARG A 6 21.86 -21.62 33.93
CA ARG A 6 20.78 -22.57 34.18
C ARG A 6 19.92 -22.24 35.41
N ASP A 7 20.47 -21.54 36.39
CA ASP A 7 19.74 -21.14 37.60
C ASP A 7 18.86 -19.90 37.34
N PHE A 8 19.26 -19.02 36.43
CA PHE A 8 18.45 -17.91 35.93
C PHE A 8 17.18 -18.38 35.21
N MET A 9 17.27 -19.44 34.40
CA MET A 9 16.11 -19.98 33.68
C MET A 9 15.09 -20.67 34.59
N LYS A 10 15.49 -21.17 35.76
CA LYS A 10 14.58 -21.75 36.75
C LYS A 10 13.74 -20.69 37.47
N ILE A 11 14.30 -19.50 37.69
CA ILE A 11 13.59 -18.36 38.29
C ILE A 11 12.54 -17.81 37.30
N ALA A 12 12.85 -17.77 36.00
CA ALA A 12 11.91 -17.35 34.97
C ALA A 12 10.71 -18.30 34.80
N ALA A 13 10.91 -19.62 34.98
CA ALA A 13 9.83 -20.60 34.89
C ALA A 13 8.90 -20.59 36.12
N ALA A 14 9.43 -20.29 37.31
CA ALA A 14 8.62 -20.17 38.53
C ALA A 14 7.71 -18.92 38.54
N GLY A 15 8.05 -17.87 37.77
CA GLY A 15 7.23 -16.67 37.62
C GLY A 15 5.98 -16.83 36.74
N LEU A 16 5.88 -17.89 35.95
CA LEU A 16 4.80 -18.06 34.96
C LEU A 16 3.63 -18.93 35.44
N LEU A 17 3.69 -19.55 36.63
CA LEU A 17 2.61 -20.39 37.18
C LEU A 17 1.90 -19.80 38.41
N GLY A 18 2.30 -18.61 38.88
CA GLY A 18 1.75 -17.97 40.10
C GLY A 18 0.71 -16.87 39.87
N GLY A 19 0.26 -16.66 38.63
CA GLY A 19 -0.57 -15.50 38.26
C GLY A 19 -2.04 -15.81 37.96
N MET A 20 -2.66 -16.78 38.65
CA MET A 20 -4.12 -16.92 38.70
C MET A 20 -4.57 -16.59 40.11
N VAL A 21 -5.08 -15.38 40.36
CA VAL A 21 -6.15 -15.05 41.33
C VAL A 21 -6.54 -13.57 41.16
N SER A 22 -7.82 -13.38 40.77
CA SER A 22 -8.69 -12.21 40.97
C SER A 22 -8.10 -10.81 40.80
N GLY A 23 -8.09 -10.31 39.56
CA GLY A 23 -8.23 -8.89 39.30
C GLY A 23 -9.66 -8.64 38.84
N ASN A 24 -10.42 -7.79 39.54
CA ASN A 24 -11.63 -7.21 38.99
C ASN A 24 -11.27 -6.59 37.63
N LEU A 25 -11.71 -7.20 36.54
CA LEU A 25 -11.73 -6.54 35.25
C LEU A 25 -12.78 -5.44 35.39
N ILE A 26 -12.35 -4.26 35.81
CA ILE A 26 -13.07 -3.04 35.46
C ILE A 26 -13.06 -3.07 33.94
N ALA A 27 -14.19 -3.48 33.35
CA ALA A 27 -14.48 -3.15 31.98
C ALA A 27 -14.38 -1.62 31.96
N ASN A 28 -13.26 -1.10 31.46
CA ASN A 28 -13.27 0.23 30.90
C ASN A 28 -14.26 0.11 29.75
N ASP A 29 -15.53 0.40 30.03
CA ASP A 29 -16.44 0.85 28.99
C ASP A 29 -15.68 1.96 28.32
N ALA A 30 -15.14 1.67 27.13
CA ALA A 30 -14.51 2.67 26.31
C ALA A 30 -15.58 3.75 26.16
N VAL A 31 -15.42 4.85 26.89
CA VAL A 31 -16.27 6.03 26.75
C VAL A 31 -16.24 6.31 25.26
N ALA A 32 -17.36 6.02 24.60
CA ALA A 32 -17.45 6.17 23.17
C ALA A 32 -17.04 7.60 22.88
N ASP A 33 -15.92 7.76 22.20
CA ASP A 33 -15.38 9.06 21.87
C ASP A 33 -16.42 9.80 21.02
N THR A 34 -17.20 10.67 21.65
CA THR A 34 -18.31 11.39 21.00
C THR A 34 -17.81 12.53 20.11
N ARG A 35 -16.50 12.65 19.89
CA ARG A 35 -15.91 13.64 18.98
C ARG A 35 -16.30 13.39 17.51
N PHE A 36 -16.82 12.21 17.18
CA PHE A 36 -17.29 11.89 15.84
C PHE A 36 -18.81 11.74 15.81
N LYS A 37 -19.47 12.55 14.97
CA LYS A 37 -20.89 12.35 14.66
C LYS A 37 -21.05 11.00 13.95
N LYS A 38 -21.98 10.18 14.44
CA LYS A 38 -22.32 8.90 13.79
C LYS A 38 -23.02 9.20 12.46
N PRO A 39 -22.57 8.61 11.33
CA PRO A 39 -23.27 8.76 10.06
C PRO A 39 -24.62 8.01 10.10
N GLU A 40 -25.69 8.66 9.67
CA GLU A 40 -27.02 8.02 9.50
C GLU A 40 -27.08 7.18 8.21
N HIS A 41 -26.31 7.59 7.20
CA HIS A 41 -26.21 6.93 5.90
C HIS A 41 -24.75 6.86 5.46
N VAL A 42 -24.38 5.71 4.89
CA VAL A 42 -23.08 5.51 4.23
C VAL A 42 -23.35 5.16 2.78
N VAL A 43 -22.79 5.93 1.86
CA VAL A 43 -22.79 5.63 0.42
C VAL A 43 -21.38 5.17 0.05
N LEU A 44 -21.25 3.90 -0.36
CA LEU A 44 -19.98 3.33 -0.80
C LEU A 44 -19.91 3.37 -2.33
N ILE A 45 -18.97 4.16 -2.87
CA ILE A 45 -18.66 4.20 -4.30
C ILE A 45 -17.46 3.29 -4.54
N MET A 46 -17.68 2.18 -5.24
CA MET A 46 -16.61 1.25 -5.62
C MET A 46 -16.15 1.53 -7.04
N GLN A 47 -14.85 1.65 -7.22
CA GLN A 47 -14.19 1.90 -8.49
C GLN A 47 -13.17 0.80 -8.74
N GLU A 48 -12.86 0.56 -10.01
CA GLU A 48 -12.10 -0.61 -10.43
C GLU A 48 -10.67 -0.25 -10.88
N ASN A 49 -9.77 -1.22 -10.66
CA ASN A 49 -8.49 -1.44 -11.33
C ASN A 49 -7.50 -0.28 -11.40
N ARG A 50 -7.42 0.60 -10.39
CA ARG A 50 -6.38 1.65 -10.34
C ARG A 50 -5.70 1.70 -8.98
N SER A 51 -4.37 1.65 -9.01
CA SER A 51 -3.55 1.77 -7.80
C SER A 51 -3.52 3.22 -7.31
N PHE A 52 -3.25 3.38 -6.02
CA PHE A 52 -3.08 4.70 -5.42
C PHE A 52 -2.03 5.55 -6.16
N ASP A 53 -0.89 4.95 -6.50
CA ASP A 53 0.22 5.60 -7.19
C ASP A 53 -0.15 6.11 -8.58
N HIS A 54 -1.09 5.46 -9.25
CA HIS A 54 -1.60 5.86 -10.57
C HIS A 54 -2.45 7.14 -10.50
N TYR A 55 -3.18 7.35 -9.40
CA TYR A 55 -4.10 8.49 -9.23
C TYR A 55 -3.50 9.62 -8.41
N PHE A 56 -2.77 9.30 -7.34
CA PHE A 56 -2.39 10.24 -6.28
C PHE A 56 -0.89 10.24 -5.98
N GLY A 57 -0.12 9.27 -6.50
CA GLY A 57 1.32 9.13 -6.21
C GLY A 57 2.17 10.36 -6.56
N MET A 58 1.64 11.26 -7.41
CA MET A 58 2.29 12.50 -7.84
C MET A 58 1.49 13.77 -7.48
N MET A 59 0.48 13.66 -6.59
CA MET A 59 -0.45 14.77 -6.33
C MET A 59 0.21 15.96 -5.62
N ASN A 60 0.96 15.71 -4.55
CA ASN A 60 1.71 16.71 -3.76
C ASN A 60 2.68 16.03 -2.77
N ASN A 61 3.53 16.83 -2.12
CA ASN A 61 4.53 16.34 -1.16
C ASN A 61 3.96 15.83 0.18
N THR A 62 2.68 16.11 0.47
CA THR A 62 2.04 15.66 1.72
C THR A 62 1.49 14.24 1.61
N ILE A 63 1.26 13.78 0.38
CA ILE A 63 1.02 12.38 0.11
C ILE A 63 2.38 11.70 0.09
N ASN A 64 2.54 10.66 0.93
CA ASN A 64 3.68 9.73 0.87
C ASN A 64 3.59 8.91 -0.44
N GLY A 65 3.75 9.59 -1.57
CA GLY A 65 3.58 9.06 -2.91
C GLY A 65 4.83 8.35 -3.40
N GLN A 66 5.13 8.54 -4.69
CA GLN A 66 6.24 7.88 -5.37
C GLN A 66 7.57 8.11 -4.64
N SER A 67 8.27 7.02 -4.29
CA SER A 67 9.54 7.14 -3.58
C SER A 67 10.59 7.87 -4.43
N LYS A 68 11.46 8.67 -3.80
CA LYS A 68 12.57 9.35 -4.51
C LYS A 68 13.42 8.35 -5.30
N ARG A 69 13.69 7.18 -4.72
CA ARG A 69 14.43 6.09 -5.38
C ARG A 69 13.76 5.68 -6.69
N LEU A 70 12.44 5.51 -6.71
CA LEU A 70 11.69 5.13 -7.88
C LEU A 70 11.72 6.23 -8.97
N LEU A 71 11.63 7.50 -8.58
CA LEU A 71 11.75 8.63 -9.51
C LEU A 71 13.16 8.78 -10.11
N ASP A 72 14.19 8.48 -9.31
CA ASP A 72 15.58 8.59 -9.74
C ASP A 72 16.06 7.38 -10.56
N LEU A 73 15.67 6.16 -10.17
CA LEU A 73 16.21 4.92 -10.71
C LEU A 73 15.21 4.09 -11.53
N GLY A 74 13.91 4.30 -11.36
CA GLY A 74 12.89 3.45 -11.98
C GLY A 74 12.87 2.03 -11.41
N ILE A 75 12.07 1.17 -12.06
CA ILE A 75 11.98 -0.26 -11.81
C ILE A 75 12.62 -1.00 -12.97
N THR A 76 13.40 -2.05 -12.70
CA THR A 76 14.03 -2.83 -13.75
C THR A 76 13.01 -3.46 -14.70
N ASP A 77 13.28 -3.40 -16.01
CA ASP A 77 12.44 -4.02 -17.04
C ASP A 77 12.77 -5.50 -17.29
N GLY A 78 13.72 -6.08 -16.53
CA GLY A 78 14.20 -7.44 -16.72
C GLY A 78 15.12 -7.65 -17.94
N MET A 79 15.39 -6.60 -18.74
CA MET A 79 16.20 -6.62 -19.96
C MET A 79 17.48 -5.78 -19.84
N GLY A 80 17.88 -5.45 -18.61
CA GLY A 80 19.05 -4.60 -18.32
C GLY A 80 18.73 -3.09 -18.32
N GLY A 81 17.46 -2.72 -18.50
CA GLY A 81 16.97 -1.35 -18.41
C GLY A 81 16.15 -1.10 -17.13
N SER A 82 15.64 0.13 -17.03
CA SER A 82 14.75 0.58 -15.97
C SER A 82 13.71 1.56 -16.49
N VAL A 83 12.46 1.42 -16.04
CA VAL A 83 11.35 2.30 -16.39
C VAL A 83 10.99 3.16 -15.19
N LYS A 84 11.03 4.48 -15.36
CA LYS A 84 10.56 5.45 -14.37
C LYS A 84 9.05 5.67 -14.51
N PRO A 85 8.36 6.12 -13.46
CA PRO A 85 7.00 6.62 -13.61
C PRO A 85 6.94 7.81 -14.57
N TYR A 86 5.84 7.98 -15.30
CA TYR A 86 5.63 9.13 -16.19
C TYR A 86 4.16 9.53 -16.31
N ASP A 87 3.96 10.82 -16.61
CA ASP A 87 2.64 11.40 -16.79
C ASP A 87 1.98 10.86 -18.06
N LEU A 88 0.81 10.24 -17.90
CA LEU A 88 -0.03 9.76 -19.01
C LEU A 88 -0.68 10.92 -19.76
N GLY A 89 -0.80 12.08 -19.14
CA GLY A 89 -1.52 13.23 -19.68
C GLY A 89 -3.03 13.10 -19.59
N PHE A 90 -3.73 14.17 -19.97
CA PHE A 90 -5.18 14.28 -19.82
C PHE A 90 -5.98 13.36 -20.74
N GLN A 91 -5.48 13.07 -21.93
CA GLN A 91 -6.21 12.36 -22.99
C GLN A 91 -5.93 10.86 -23.01
N TYR A 92 -5.08 10.35 -22.12
CA TYR A 92 -4.74 8.93 -22.13
C TYR A 92 -5.92 8.12 -21.60
N VAL A 93 -6.45 7.28 -22.49
CA VAL A 93 -7.40 6.23 -22.18
C VAL A 93 -6.66 4.91 -22.35
N THR A 94 -6.67 4.09 -21.30
CA THR A 94 -6.13 2.74 -21.37
C THR A 94 -6.82 1.97 -22.51
N PRO A 95 -6.08 1.41 -23.49
CA PRO A 95 -6.69 0.67 -24.58
C PRO A 95 -7.49 -0.54 -24.08
N ASN A 96 -8.53 -0.91 -24.83
CA ASN A 96 -9.31 -2.11 -24.56
C ASN A 96 -8.40 -3.35 -24.48
N ASN A 97 -8.65 -4.23 -23.51
CA ASN A 97 -7.87 -5.45 -23.24
C ASN A 97 -6.42 -5.23 -22.82
N VAL A 98 -6.04 -4.02 -22.43
CA VAL A 98 -4.76 -3.75 -21.78
C VAL A 98 -5.01 -3.48 -20.31
N ASP A 99 -4.80 -4.48 -19.47
CA ASP A 99 -4.93 -4.39 -18.02
C ASP A 99 -3.77 -5.16 -17.37
N PRO A 100 -3.09 -4.61 -16.35
CA PRO A 100 -2.13 -5.37 -15.56
C PRO A 100 -2.77 -6.60 -14.93
N HIS A 101 -1.96 -7.61 -14.56
CA HIS A 101 -2.49 -8.78 -13.86
C HIS A 101 -2.87 -8.41 -12.43
N HIS A 102 -4.11 -8.74 -12.05
CA HIS A 102 -4.65 -8.50 -10.70
C HIS A 102 -4.77 -9.77 -9.87
N SER A 103 -4.17 -10.88 -10.32
CA SER A 103 -4.24 -12.16 -9.60
C SER A 103 -3.42 -12.12 -8.31
N TRP A 104 -3.78 -12.96 -7.33
CA TRP A 104 -2.98 -13.10 -6.10
C TRP A 104 -1.51 -13.39 -6.40
N LYS A 105 -1.26 -14.33 -7.33
CA LYS A 105 0.09 -14.72 -7.74
C LYS A 105 0.84 -13.55 -8.38
N ALA A 106 0.18 -12.82 -9.28
CA ALA A 106 0.72 -11.64 -9.95
C ALA A 106 1.18 -10.58 -8.96
N LEU A 107 0.28 -10.17 -8.06
CA LEU A 107 0.55 -9.13 -7.07
C LEU A 107 1.70 -9.54 -6.13
N HIS A 108 1.84 -10.83 -5.80
CA HIS A 108 2.96 -11.32 -5.00
C HIS A 108 4.29 -11.35 -5.76
N THR A 109 4.24 -11.61 -7.06
CA THR A 109 5.39 -11.45 -7.95
C THR A 109 5.82 -9.97 -7.99
N ASP A 110 4.90 -9.04 -8.22
CA ASP A 110 5.16 -7.60 -8.28
C ASP A 110 5.75 -7.06 -6.99
N TYR A 111 5.16 -7.46 -5.86
CA TYR A 111 5.63 -7.13 -4.52
C TYR A 111 7.06 -7.61 -4.27
N ASN A 112 7.44 -8.75 -4.86
CA ASN A 112 8.76 -9.38 -4.78
C ASN A 112 9.37 -9.33 -3.37
N LYS A 113 8.67 -9.90 -2.38
CA LYS A 113 9.11 -9.96 -0.98
C LYS A 113 9.45 -8.58 -0.36
N GLY A 114 8.74 -7.53 -0.80
CA GLY A 114 8.96 -6.16 -0.35
C GLY A 114 9.95 -5.36 -1.19
N GLY A 115 10.53 -5.98 -2.22
CA GLY A 115 11.42 -5.31 -3.17
C GLY A 115 10.70 -4.33 -4.10
N MET A 116 9.38 -4.48 -4.31
CA MET A 116 8.55 -3.61 -5.15
C MET A 116 9.13 -3.39 -6.55
N ASN A 117 9.73 -4.43 -7.13
CA ASN A 117 10.43 -4.37 -8.41
C ASN A 117 10.07 -5.55 -9.34
N GLY A 118 9.00 -6.27 -9.05
CA GLY A 118 8.56 -7.43 -9.83
C GLY A 118 7.59 -7.12 -10.96
N TYR A 119 7.21 -5.85 -11.15
CA TYR A 119 6.16 -5.40 -12.09
C TYR A 119 6.36 -5.82 -13.56
N PHE A 120 7.59 -6.18 -13.94
CA PHE A 120 7.93 -6.66 -15.29
C PHE A 120 8.23 -8.17 -15.33
N LEU A 121 8.08 -8.87 -14.21
CA LEU A 121 8.29 -10.32 -14.07
C LEU A 121 6.99 -11.10 -14.23
N ASP A 122 5.85 -10.53 -13.86
CA ASP A 122 4.53 -11.09 -14.12
C ASP A 122 4.00 -10.54 -15.44
N GLY A 123 4.41 -11.18 -16.53
CA GLY A 123 4.18 -10.69 -17.89
C GLY A 123 2.73 -10.26 -18.11
N ILE A 124 2.52 -8.99 -18.49
CA ILE A 124 1.23 -8.47 -18.95
C ILE A 124 0.59 -9.49 -19.90
N ASN A 125 -0.71 -9.72 -19.82
CA ASN A 125 -1.46 -10.60 -20.73
C ASN A 125 -1.50 -10.07 -22.20
N GLN A 126 -0.48 -9.35 -22.66
CA GLN A 126 -0.29 -8.78 -23.99
C GLN A 126 1.22 -8.53 -24.22
N PRO A 127 1.72 -8.56 -25.48
CA PRO A 127 3.14 -8.42 -25.78
C PRO A 127 3.75 -7.20 -25.10
N VAL A 128 4.90 -7.42 -24.45
CA VAL A 128 5.81 -6.43 -23.85
C VAL A 128 5.92 -5.18 -24.73
N ASN A 129 5.10 -4.17 -24.43
CA ASN A 129 5.20 -2.81 -24.97
C ASN A 129 4.26 -1.79 -24.30
N ASN A 130 3.41 -2.17 -23.34
CA ASN A 130 2.55 -1.21 -22.66
C ASN A 130 2.95 -0.94 -21.21
N TYR A 131 4.21 -0.53 -21.03
CA TYR A 131 4.72 0.00 -19.77
C TYR A 131 3.91 1.21 -19.25
N LYS A 132 3.01 1.79 -20.07
CA LYS A 132 2.11 2.90 -19.70
C LYS A 132 1.06 2.48 -18.68
N VAL A 133 0.52 1.28 -18.78
CA VAL A 133 -0.47 0.83 -17.81
C VAL A 133 0.14 0.44 -16.47
N ILE A 134 1.44 0.09 -16.45
CA ILE A 134 2.18 -0.27 -15.23
C ILE A 134 2.77 0.97 -14.56
N MET A 135 3.56 1.76 -15.29
CA MET A 135 4.37 2.85 -14.75
C MET A 135 3.76 4.24 -14.99
N GLY A 136 2.66 4.32 -15.75
CA GLY A 136 1.97 5.58 -15.97
C GLY A 136 1.24 6.08 -14.73
N TYR A 137 1.23 7.39 -14.53
CA TYR A 137 0.37 8.06 -13.56
C TYR A 137 -0.41 9.19 -14.21
N TYR A 138 -1.57 9.51 -13.65
CA TYR A 138 -2.30 10.74 -13.98
C TYR A 138 -1.83 11.87 -13.07
N ASN A 139 -1.54 13.04 -13.65
CA ASN A 139 -1.46 14.25 -12.84
C ASN A 139 -2.83 14.52 -12.20
N THR A 140 -2.97 14.28 -10.89
CA THR A 140 -4.27 14.31 -10.22
C THR A 140 -5.00 15.63 -10.43
N LYS A 141 -4.28 16.76 -10.30
CA LYS A 141 -4.86 18.10 -10.43
C LYS A 141 -5.39 18.37 -11.84
N ARG A 142 -4.69 17.89 -12.87
CA ARG A 142 -5.02 18.17 -14.29
C ARG A 142 -5.96 17.13 -14.89
N ALA A 143 -5.69 15.85 -14.67
CA ALA A 143 -6.39 14.74 -15.30
C ALA A 143 -7.50 14.12 -14.44
N LEU A 144 -7.45 14.30 -13.12
CA LEU A 144 -8.40 13.72 -12.16
C LEU A 144 -8.98 14.81 -11.25
N SER A 145 -9.41 15.94 -11.84
CA SER A 145 -9.77 17.16 -11.11
C SER A 145 -10.81 16.96 -10.01
N SER A 146 -11.81 16.11 -10.22
CA SER A 146 -12.80 15.75 -9.19
C SER A 146 -12.16 15.05 -7.99
N TYR A 147 -11.24 14.11 -8.21
CA TYR A 147 -10.51 13.44 -7.13
C TYR A 147 -9.56 14.39 -6.40
N TYR A 148 -8.87 15.26 -7.14
CA TYR A 148 -8.04 16.29 -6.53
C TYR A 148 -8.86 17.22 -5.64
N TYR A 149 -10.07 17.59 -6.07
CA TYR A 149 -10.99 18.37 -5.25
C TYR A 149 -11.37 17.63 -3.97
N TYR A 150 -11.78 16.35 -4.06
CA TYR A 150 -12.12 15.57 -2.86
C TYR A 150 -10.94 15.44 -1.89
N ALA A 151 -9.76 15.06 -2.39
CA ALA A 151 -8.57 14.84 -1.58
C ALA A 151 -7.98 16.10 -0.93
N THR A 152 -8.45 17.30 -1.31
CA THR A 152 -7.98 18.58 -0.74
C THR A 152 -9.03 19.30 0.08
N LYS A 153 -10.27 18.79 0.12
CA LYS A 153 -11.40 19.43 0.80
C LYS A 153 -12.01 18.58 1.90
N TYR A 154 -11.76 17.28 1.89
CA TYR A 154 -12.22 16.30 2.86
C TYR A 154 -11.04 15.47 3.33
#